data_AF-A0A7Z9WQ20-F1
#
_entry.id   AF-A0A7Z9WQ20-F1
#
_cell.length_a   1.000
_cell.length_b   1.000
_cell.length_c   1.000
_cell.angle_alpha   90.00
_cell.angle_beta   90.00
_cell.angle_gamma   90.00
#
_symmetry.space_group_name_H-M   'P 1'
#
loop_
_entity.id
_entity.type
_entity.pdbx_description
1 polymer ?
#
loop_
_entity_poly.entity_id
_entity_poly.type
_entity_poly.pdbx_seq_one_letter_code
_entity_poly.pdbx_strand_id
1 'polypeptide(L)'
;WEGIKARLYKDKDKDKDREGEDSALPELWEAVKPLDQVIEVDYYLPGCPPLPQWITIMLNGLLSDEPPPKGTNFVPEKVLCSVCPRRETRPKRLSLPEIRRFHQVELDPEACLLAQGFVCFGPATRAGCGALCIRGNMPCTGCFGPPGPGRTKTKDYGTRALAAIASLVSPSGDLEERGGPALPDPAGVFYFYSLAALPAHLSLSPSRKPRAEEKSSVS
;
A
#
# COMPACT_ATOMS: atom_id res chain seq x y z
N TRP A 1 -2.39 3.65 20.95
CA TRP A 1 -3.66 4.36 20.71
C TRP A 1 -3.85 5.64 21.50
N GLU A 2 -3.25 5.76 22.69
CA GLU A 2 -3.41 6.95 23.55
C GLU A 2 -3.14 8.28 22.84
N GLY A 3 -2.10 8.38 22.00
CA GLY A 3 -1.85 9.59 21.21
C GLY A 3 -2.98 9.94 20.23
N ILE A 4 -3.63 8.95 19.62
CA ILE A 4 -4.76 9.14 18.70
C ILE A 4 -6.02 9.50 19.47
N LYS A 5 -6.34 8.78 20.55
CA LYS A 5 -7.48 9.10 21.42
C LYS A 5 -7.34 10.52 21.97
N ALA A 6 -6.16 10.87 22.48
CA ALA A 6 -5.88 12.21 22.95
C ALA A 6 -6.05 13.26 21.85
N ARG A 7 -5.72 12.97 20.59
CA ARG A 7 -5.94 13.94 19.49
C ARG A 7 -7.42 14.10 19.14
N LEU A 8 -8.20 13.02 19.16
CA LEU A 8 -9.61 13.02 18.73
C LEU A 8 -10.57 13.48 19.83
N TYR A 9 -10.32 13.13 21.08
CA TYR A 9 -11.19 13.39 22.23
C TYR A 9 -10.67 14.50 23.16
N LYS A 10 -9.82 15.39 22.62
CA LYS A 10 -9.16 16.47 23.40
C LYS A 10 -10.09 17.62 23.76
N ASP A 11 -11.13 17.85 22.95
CA ASP A 11 -11.95 19.06 23.00
C ASP A 11 -13.35 18.75 23.56
N LYS A 12 -13.43 18.50 24.87
CA LYS A 12 -14.67 18.20 25.59
C LYS A 12 -15.74 19.31 25.46
N ASP A 13 -15.35 20.53 25.05
CA ASP A 13 -16.27 21.65 24.88
C ASP A 13 -17.14 21.56 23.63
N LYS A 14 -16.72 20.81 22.59
CA LYS A 14 -17.54 20.51 21.40
C LYS A 14 -18.36 19.22 21.52
N ASP A 15 -18.03 18.38 22.49
CA ASP A 15 -18.70 17.11 22.79
C ASP A 15 -19.68 17.21 23.97
N LYS A 16 -20.11 18.43 24.34
CA LYS A 16 -21.03 18.69 25.47
C LYS A 16 -22.39 18.00 25.36
N ASP A 17 -22.82 17.65 24.15
CA ASP A 17 -24.12 17.02 23.90
C ASP A 17 -24.05 15.48 23.89
N ARG A 18 -22.90 14.89 24.22
CA ARG A 18 -22.68 13.44 24.22
C ARG A 18 -22.40 12.92 25.63
N GLU A 19 -23.37 13.09 26.51
CA GLU A 19 -23.46 12.30 27.76
C GLU A 19 -23.90 10.87 27.41
N GLY A 20 -23.00 10.11 26.78
CA GLY A 20 -23.13 8.66 26.65
C GLY A 20 -22.10 8.01 27.56
N GLU A 21 -22.54 7.19 28.51
CA GLU A 21 -21.63 6.44 29.38
C GLU A 21 -20.62 5.64 28.54
N ASP A 22 -19.33 5.77 28.86
CA ASP A 22 -18.19 5.01 28.29
C ASP A 22 -18.29 3.47 28.50
N SER A 23 -19.40 2.96 29.03
CA SER A 23 -19.51 1.63 29.65
C SER A 23 -19.71 0.46 28.68
N ALA A 24 -19.75 0.68 27.36
CA ALA A 24 -19.98 -0.38 26.38
C ALA A 24 -19.10 -0.33 25.11
N LEU A 25 -18.00 0.45 25.09
CA LEU A 25 -17.11 0.49 23.92
C LEU A 25 -16.00 -0.57 24.01
N PRO A 26 -15.71 -1.29 22.92
CA PRO A 26 -14.61 -2.24 22.90
C PRO A 26 -13.26 -1.52 22.99
N GLU A 27 -12.30 -2.16 23.66
CA GLU A 27 -10.94 -1.66 23.70
C GLU A 27 -10.25 -1.77 22.32
N LEU A 28 -9.43 -0.77 22.00
CA LEU A 28 -8.58 -0.81 20.83
C LEU A 28 -7.39 -1.74 21.07
N TRP A 29 -7.26 -2.78 20.24
CA TRP A 29 -6.09 -3.67 20.21
C TRP A 29 -4.81 -2.89 19.96
N GLU A 30 -3.66 -3.30 20.49
CA GLU A 30 -2.38 -2.57 20.37
C GLU A 30 -2.00 -2.08 18.95
N ALA A 31 -2.39 -2.81 17.90
CA ALA A 31 -2.19 -2.45 16.50
C ALA A 31 -3.33 -3.00 15.62
N VAL A 32 -3.53 -2.38 14.46
CA VAL A 32 -4.40 -2.92 13.40
C VAL A 32 -3.75 -4.17 12.83
N LYS A 33 -4.54 -5.22 12.61
CA LYS A 33 -4.09 -6.48 12.03
C LYS A 33 -4.94 -6.84 10.80
N PRO A 34 -4.32 -7.34 9.72
CA PRO A 34 -5.01 -8.08 8.69
C PRO A 34 -5.82 -9.26 9.26
N LEU A 35 -6.92 -9.61 8.61
CA LEU A 35 -7.84 -10.66 9.08
C LEU A 35 -7.16 -12.04 9.14
N ASP A 36 -6.26 -12.31 8.20
CA ASP A 36 -5.48 -13.56 8.10
C ASP A 36 -4.38 -13.70 9.17
N GLN A 37 -4.16 -12.67 9.99
CA GLN A 37 -3.33 -12.78 11.20
C GLN A 37 -4.16 -13.17 12.43
N VAL A 38 -5.49 -13.17 12.33
CA VAL A 38 -6.41 -13.42 13.46
C VAL A 38 -7.14 -14.74 13.28
N ILE A 39 -7.60 -15.01 12.05
CA ILE A 39 -8.34 -16.22 11.70
C ILE A 39 -7.84 -16.80 10.37
N GLU A 40 -8.15 -18.06 10.10
CA GLU A 40 -7.93 -18.66 8.78
C GLU A 40 -8.84 -17.97 7.75
N VAL A 41 -8.25 -17.56 6.61
CA VAL A 41 -8.95 -16.89 5.52
C VAL A 41 -8.88 -17.76 4.28
N ASP A 42 -10.05 -18.18 3.79
CA ASP A 42 -10.15 -19.08 2.63
C ASP A 42 -9.91 -18.37 1.30
N TYR A 43 -10.30 -17.10 1.16
CA TYR A 43 -10.26 -16.39 -0.13
C TYR A 43 -9.89 -14.91 0.06
N TYR A 44 -9.30 -14.31 -0.97
CA TYR A 44 -8.96 -12.89 -0.96
C TYR A 44 -9.59 -12.17 -2.15
N LEU A 45 -10.20 -11.03 -1.86
CA LEU A 45 -10.70 -10.08 -2.85
C LEU A 45 -10.06 -8.70 -2.60
N PRO A 46 -8.96 -8.37 -3.31
CA PRO A 46 -8.25 -7.11 -3.09
C PRO A 46 -9.00 -5.90 -3.66
N GLY A 47 -8.76 -4.74 -3.05
CA GLY A 47 -9.22 -3.43 -3.49
C GLY A 47 -9.69 -2.55 -2.32
N CYS A 48 -9.59 -1.24 -2.49
CA CYS A 48 -10.06 -0.26 -1.49
C CYS A 48 -10.98 0.79 -2.17
N PRO A 49 -12.24 0.43 -2.48
CA PRO A 49 -12.84 -0.91 -2.38
C PRO A 49 -12.58 -1.80 -3.62
N PRO A 50 -12.87 -3.11 -3.54
CA PRO A 50 -12.96 -3.96 -4.73
C PRO A 50 -14.06 -3.47 -5.67
N LEU A 51 -13.87 -3.64 -6.98
CA LEU A 51 -14.91 -3.25 -7.95
C LEU A 51 -16.11 -4.21 -7.90
N PRO A 52 -17.35 -3.72 -8.13
CA PRO A 52 -18.57 -4.54 -8.12
C PRO A 52 -18.46 -5.81 -8.97
N GLN A 53 -17.86 -5.72 -10.16
CA GLN A 53 -17.67 -6.88 -11.03
C GLN A 53 -16.90 -8.03 -10.35
N TRP A 54 -15.89 -7.72 -9.52
CA TRP A 54 -15.09 -8.74 -8.84
C TRP A 54 -15.84 -9.34 -7.66
N ILE A 55 -16.69 -8.55 -7.00
CA ILE A 55 -17.60 -9.04 -5.97
C ILE A 55 -18.59 -10.03 -6.60
N THR A 56 -19.22 -9.66 -7.73
CA THR A 56 -20.12 -10.55 -8.47
C THR A 56 -19.44 -11.84 -8.92
N ILE A 57 -18.23 -11.75 -9.48
CA ILE A 57 -17.44 -12.93 -9.88
C ILE A 57 -17.15 -13.83 -8.67
N MET A 58 -16.74 -13.24 -7.55
CA MET A 58 -16.47 -14.01 -6.33
C MET A 58 -17.72 -14.71 -5.82
N LEU A 59 -18.84 -13.99 -5.69
CA LEU A 59 -20.10 -14.57 -5.20
C LEU A 59 -20.59 -15.70 -6.11
N ASN A 60 -20.59 -15.51 -7.43
CA ASN A 60 -20.99 -16.55 -8.38
C ASN A 60 -20.07 -17.77 -8.32
N GLY A 61 -18.75 -17.57 -8.15
CA GLY A 61 -17.80 -18.66 -8.00
C GLY A 61 -18.04 -19.46 -6.71
N LEU A 62 -18.26 -18.77 -5.59
CA LEU A 62 -18.50 -19.42 -4.30
C LEU A 62 -19.86 -20.12 -4.19
N LEU A 63 -20.87 -19.64 -4.91
CA LEU A 63 -22.21 -20.23 -4.96
C LEU A 63 -22.39 -21.28 -6.07
N SER A 64 -21.35 -21.58 -6.83
CA SER A 64 -21.38 -22.62 -7.86
C SER A 64 -21.25 -24.03 -7.25
N ASP A 65 -21.63 -25.05 -8.01
CA ASP A 65 -21.48 -26.46 -7.61
C ASP A 65 -20.01 -26.87 -7.41
N GLU A 66 -19.08 -26.14 -8.04
CA GLU A 66 -17.64 -26.36 -7.98
C GLU A 66 -16.91 -25.08 -7.53
N PRO A 67 -16.94 -24.74 -6.22
CA PRO A 67 -16.29 -23.53 -5.74
C PRO A 67 -14.77 -23.58 -5.99
N PRO A 68 -14.15 -22.41 -6.23
CA PRO A 68 -12.72 -22.35 -6.50
C PRO A 68 -11.90 -22.86 -5.32
N PRO A 69 -10.65 -23.33 -5.53
CA PRO A 69 -9.83 -23.82 -4.45
C PRO A 69 -9.52 -22.72 -3.42
N LYS A 70 -9.41 -23.10 -2.14
CA LYS A 70 -8.95 -22.20 -1.08
C LYS A 70 -7.63 -21.53 -1.48
N GLY A 71 -7.48 -20.26 -1.12
CA GLY A 71 -6.39 -19.39 -1.51
C GLY A 71 -6.61 -18.68 -2.86
N THR A 72 -7.73 -18.93 -3.55
CA THR A 72 -8.04 -18.23 -4.81
C THR A 72 -8.16 -16.72 -4.58
N ASN A 73 -7.50 -15.97 -5.46
CA ASN A 73 -7.65 -14.52 -5.58
C ASN A 73 -8.44 -14.23 -6.86
N PHE A 74 -9.59 -13.58 -6.72
CA PHE A 74 -10.55 -13.38 -7.82
C PHE A 74 -10.14 -12.29 -8.82
N VAL A 75 -8.96 -11.69 -8.65
CA VAL A 75 -8.48 -10.55 -9.44
C VAL A 75 -7.19 -10.92 -10.21
N PRO A 76 -6.98 -10.47 -11.45
CA PRO A 76 -5.84 -10.90 -12.29
C PRO A 76 -4.49 -10.77 -11.61
N GLU A 77 -3.59 -11.74 -11.80
CA GLU A 77 -2.26 -11.72 -11.16
C GLU A 77 -1.26 -10.76 -11.80
N LYS A 78 -1.57 -10.19 -12.96
CA LYS A 78 -0.67 -9.28 -13.68
C LYS A 78 -0.56 -7.93 -12.96
N VAL A 79 0.53 -7.21 -13.22
CA VAL A 79 0.72 -5.84 -12.71
C VAL A 79 -0.18 -4.85 -13.45
N LEU A 80 -0.56 -3.75 -12.79
CA LEU A 80 -1.43 -2.73 -13.37
C LEU A 80 -0.90 -2.15 -14.68
N CYS A 81 0.42 -2.01 -14.82
CA CYS A 81 1.04 -1.55 -16.07
C CYS A 81 0.67 -2.39 -17.30
N SER A 82 0.28 -3.66 -17.13
CA SER A 82 -0.13 -4.53 -18.25
C SER A 82 -1.42 -4.09 -18.93
N VAL A 83 -2.29 -3.39 -18.21
CA VAL A 83 -3.61 -2.88 -18.66
C VAL A 83 -3.70 -1.35 -18.60
N CYS A 84 -2.58 -0.67 -18.35
CA CYS A 84 -2.54 0.78 -18.24
C CYS A 84 -2.76 1.43 -19.61
N PRO A 85 -3.66 2.42 -19.74
CA PRO A 85 -3.89 3.09 -21.03
C PRO A 85 -2.66 3.85 -21.53
N ARG A 86 -1.78 4.30 -20.63
CA ARG A 86 -0.57 5.05 -20.97
C ARG A 86 0.65 4.16 -21.19
N ARG A 87 0.47 2.83 -21.32
CA ARG A 87 1.58 1.86 -21.37
C ARG A 87 2.56 2.13 -22.51
N GLU A 88 2.06 2.43 -23.70
CA GLU A 88 2.89 2.61 -24.90
C GLU A 88 3.76 3.87 -24.86
N THR A 89 3.34 4.87 -24.08
CA THR A 89 4.14 6.09 -23.82
C THR A 89 5.29 5.87 -22.84
N ARG A 90 5.38 4.70 -22.19
CA ARG A 90 6.45 4.40 -21.24
C ARG A 90 7.73 4.05 -22.00
N PRO A 91 8.85 4.75 -21.77
CA PRO A 91 10.12 4.44 -22.44
C PRO A 91 10.61 3.03 -22.06
N LYS A 92 11.26 2.34 -23.01
CA LYS A 92 11.80 0.98 -22.79
C LYS A 92 12.85 0.95 -21.68
N ARG A 93 13.71 1.98 -21.64
CA ARG A 93 14.61 2.26 -20.53
C ARG A 93 14.06 3.47 -19.78
N LEU A 94 13.40 3.19 -18.67
CA LEU A 94 12.86 4.22 -17.80
C LEU A 94 13.90 4.57 -16.73
N SER A 95 14.17 5.85 -16.58
CA SER A 95 15.02 6.42 -15.54
C SER A 95 14.26 7.56 -14.89
N LEU A 96 14.31 7.64 -13.57
CA LEU A 96 13.72 8.70 -12.76
C LEU A 96 14.85 9.60 -12.26
N PRO A 97 15.20 10.66 -13.01
CA PRO A 97 16.22 11.59 -12.55
C PRO A 97 15.76 12.31 -11.28
N GLU A 98 14.48 12.66 -11.17
CA GLU A 98 13.92 13.34 -10.01
C GLU A 98 12.52 12.81 -9.69
N ILE A 99 12.11 12.93 -8.43
CA ILE A 99 10.75 12.64 -7.98
C ILE A 99 10.00 13.95 -7.84
N ARG A 100 8.82 14.03 -8.45
CA ARG A 100 7.95 15.21 -8.48
C ARG A 100 6.70 15.00 -7.65
N ARG A 101 6.18 16.11 -7.11
CA ARG A 101 4.89 16.20 -6.42
C ARG A 101 3.90 17.00 -7.27
N PHE A 102 2.61 16.70 -7.14
CA PHE A 102 1.55 17.29 -7.99
C PHE A 102 1.50 18.81 -7.99
N HIS A 103 1.88 19.46 -6.88
CA HIS A 103 1.87 20.93 -6.80
C HIS A 103 3.06 21.60 -7.50
N GLN A 104 4.07 20.83 -7.90
CA GLN A 104 5.31 21.37 -8.47
C GLN A 104 5.24 21.50 -9.99
N VAL A 105 4.53 20.59 -10.67
CA VAL A 105 4.53 20.47 -12.13
C VAL A 105 3.16 20.01 -12.62
N GLU A 106 2.71 20.56 -13.74
CA GLU A 106 1.50 20.13 -14.44
C GLU A 106 1.67 18.75 -15.09
N LEU A 107 0.64 17.92 -15.00
CA LEU A 107 0.68 16.53 -15.48
C LEU A 107 0.25 16.46 -16.95
N ASP A 108 1.05 15.80 -17.77
CA ASP A 108 0.61 15.38 -19.10
C ASP A 108 -0.42 14.23 -18.95
N PRO A 109 -1.67 14.40 -19.40
CA PRO A 109 -2.73 13.42 -19.26
C PRO A 109 -2.57 12.19 -20.16
N GLU A 110 -1.69 12.22 -21.16
CA GLU A 110 -1.47 11.13 -22.10
C GLU A 110 -0.20 10.35 -21.79
N ALA A 111 0.83 11.01 -21.27
CA ALA A 111 2.10 10.38 -20.97
C ALA A 111 2.08 9.55 -19.66
N CYS A 112 2.90 8.50 -19.61
CA CYS A 112 3.09 7.67 -18.42
C CYS A 112 3.50 8.53 -17.21
N LEU A 113 2.66 8.57 -16.18
CA LEU A 113 2.90 9.38 -14.97
C LEU A 113 4.22 9.04 -14.26
N LEU A 114 4.61 7.76 -14.28
CA LEU A 114 5.90 7.36 -13.74
C LEU A 114 7.05 7.93 -14.58
N ALA A 115 6.93 7.93 -15.91
CA ALA A 115 7.95 8.53 -16.77
C ALA A 115 8.09 10.05 -16.60
N GLN A 116 7.04 10.71 -16.11
CA GLN A 116 7.03 12.13 -15.80
C GLN A 116 7.66 12.47 -14.43
N GLY A 117 8.09 11.48 -13.64
CA GLY A 117 8.69 11.69 -12.32
C GLY A 117 7.73 11.55 -11.13
N PHE A 118 6.46 11.20 -11.35
CA PHE A 118 5.52 10.99 -10.25
C PHE A 118 5.60 9.56 -9.71
N VAL A 119 5.62 9.42 -8.39
CA VAL A 119 5.59 8.10 -7.74
C VAL A 119 4.27 7.40 -8.07
N CYS A 120 4.37 6.36 -8.89
CA CYS A 120 3.24 5.58 -9.38
C CYS A 120 3.54 4.10 -9.18
N PHE A 121 2.71 3.45 -8.37
CA PHE A 121 2.93 2.04 -7.99
C PHE A 121 2.33 1.03 -8.96
N GLY A 122 1.93 1.44 -10.16
CA GLY A 122 1.42 0.53 -11.18
C GLY A 122 2.31 -0.70 -11.46
N PRO A 123 3.65 -0.60 -11.44
CA PRO A 123 4.54 -1.76 -11.59
C PRO A 123 4.54 -2.73 -10.39
N ALA A 124 4.21 -2.23 -9.20
CA ALA A 124 4.19 -3.00 -7.96
C ALA A 124 2.79 -3.55 -7.61
N THR A 125 1.74 -3.00 -8.22
CA THR A 125 0.34 -3.25 -7.86
C THR A 125 -0.34 -4.23 -8.82
N ARG A 126 -1.22 -5.08 -8.28
CA ARG A 126 -2.08 -5.97 -9.05
C ARG A 126 -3.03 -5.18 -9.98
N ALA A 127 -3.30 -5.74 -11.16
CA ALA A 127 -4.31 -5.24 -12.09
C ALA A 127 -5.74 -5.52 -11.59
N GLY A 128 -6.74 -5.17 -12.39
CA GLY A 128 -8.16 -5.44 -12.10
C GLY A 128 -8.95 -4.21 -11.65
N CYS A 129 -8.30 -3.13 -11.23
CA CYS A 129 -8.97 -1.87 -10.88
C CYS A 129 -9.36 -1.01 -12.10
N GLY A 130 -9.19 -1.50 -13.34
CA GLY A 130 -9.46 -0.72 -14.57
C GLY A 130 -8.54 0.49 -14.80
N ALA A 131 -7.49 0.65 -13.98
CA ALA A 131 -6.61 1.82 -13.95
C ALA A 131 -7.36 3.14 -13.67
N LEU A 132 -8.36 3.11 -12.80
CA LEU A 132 -9.23 4.27 -12.49
C LEU A 132 -8.45 5.53 -12.10
N CYS A 133 -7.43 5.42 -11.24
CA CYS A 133 -6.58 6.56 -10.86
C CYS A 133 -5.93 7.18 -12.10
N ILE A 134 -5.32 6.35 -12.96
CA ILE A 134 -4.59 6.81 -14.15
C ILE A 134 -5.54 7.49 -15.15
N ARG A 135 -6.77 6.97 -15.29
CA ARG A 135 -7.82 7.61 -16.10
C ARG A 135 -8.27 8.95 -15.51
N GLY A 136 -8.27 9.09 -14.18
CA GLY A 136 -8.46 10.35 -13.48
C GLY A 136 -7.21 11.24 -13.39
N ASN A 137 -6.19 10.99 -14.22
CA ASN A 137 -4.90 11.69 -14.22
C ASN A 137 -4.15 11.68 -12.88
N MET A 138 -4.27 10.60 -12.12
CA MET A 138 -3.58 10.39 -10.85
C MET A 138 -2.76 9.08 -10.86
N PRO A 139 -1.53 9.06 -10.32
CA PRO A 139 -0.72 7.87 -10.22
C PRO A 139 -1.37 6.82 -9.32
N CYS A 140 -1.03 5.56 -9.57
CA CYS A 140 -1.51 4.45 -8.77
C CYS A 140 -0.91 4.51 -7.36
N THR A 141 -1.77 4.44 -6.34
CA THR A 141 -1.40 4.48 -4.92
C THR A 141 -1.21 3.09 -4.29
N GLY A 142 -1.56 2.01 -4.99
CA GLY A 142 -1.28 0.64 -4.51
C GLY A 142 -2.40 -0.12 -3.83
N CYS A 143 -3.64 0.38 -3.87
CA CYS A 143 -4.73 -0.18 -3.07
C CYS A 143 -5.13 -1.63 -3.38
N PHE A 144 -4.74 -2.18 -4.53
CA PHE A 144 -5.01 -3.58 -4.90
C PHE A 144 -3.92 -4.55 -4.40
N GLY A 145 -2.88 -4.04 -3.73
CA GLY A 145 -1.80 -4.86 -3.18
C GLY A 145 -0.92 -5.50 -4.25
N PRO A 146 -0.05 -6.46 -3.86
CA PRO A 146 0.93 -7.04 -4.76
C PRO A 146 0.27 -7.97 -5.80
N PRO A 147 0.90 -8.16 -6.98
CA PRO A 147 0.50 -9.19 -7.93
C PRO A 147 0.60 -10.60 -7.32
N GLY A 148 0.04 -11.59 -8.00
CA GLY A 148 -0.06 -12.95 -7.47
C GLY A 148 1.28 -13.66 -7.26
N PRO A 149 1.28 -14.80 -6.55
CA PRO A 149 2.47 -15.61 -6.29
C PRO A 149 3.18 -16.07 -7.57
N GLY A 150 2.45 -16.21 -8.69
CA GLY A 150 3.04 -16.48 -10.01
C GLY A 150 3.94 -15.35 -10.55
N ARG A 151 3.93 -14.17 -9.92
CA ARG A 151 4.70 -12.98 -10.34
C ARG A 151 5.62 -12.44 -9.26
N THR A 152 5.30 -12.62 -7.99
CA THR A 152 6.11 -12.12 -6.88
C THR A 152 5.98 -13.05 -5.67
N LYS A 153 7.11 -13.35 -5.03
CA LYS A 153 7.12 -14.04 -3.73
C LYS A 153 7.08 -13.05 -2.55
N THR A 154 7.33 -11.76 -2.80
CA THR A 154 7.31 -10.72 -1.78
C THR A 154 5.88 -10.48 -1.31
N LYS A 155 5.62 -10.82 -0.03
CA LYS A 155 4.34 -10.56 0.64
C LYS A 155 4.19 -9.11 1.09
N ASP A 156 5.30 -8.49 1.47
CA ASP A 156 5.34 -7.09 1.85
C ASP A 156 5.24 -6.17 0.62
N TYR A 157 4.08 -5.53 0.48
CA TYR A 157 3.81 -4.59 -0.59
C TYR A 157 4.72 -3.36 -0.54
N GLY A 158 4.99 -2.80 0.64
CA GLY A 158 5.75 -1.54 0.75
C GLY A 158 7.20 -1.72 0.32
N THR A 159 7.84 -2.81 0.75
CA THR A 159 9.18 -3.18 0.26
C THR A 159 9.20 -3.41 -1.26
N ARG A 160 8.17 -4.06 -1.82
CA ARG A 160 8.05 -4.25 -3.28
C ARG A 160 7.88 -2.92 -4.01
N ALA A 161 7.03 -2.03 -3.50
CA ALA A 161 6.79 -0.70 -4.05
C ALA A 161 8.07 0.14 -4.00
N LEU A 162 8.79 0.11 -2.87
CA LEU A 162 10.09 0.77 -2.71
C LEU A 162 11.10 0.23 -3.74
N ALA A 163 11.26 -1.09 -3.85
CA ALA A 163 12.18 -1.69 -4.83
C ALA A 163 11.83 -1.32 -6.28
N ALA A 164 10.54 -1.25 -6.61
CA ALA A 164 10.06 -0.87 -7.93
C ALA A 164 10.38 0.60 -8.29
N ILE A 165 10.40 1.50 -7.30
CA ILE A 165 10.77 2.91 -7.50
C ILE A 165 12.28 3.10 -7.43
N ALA A 166 12.94 2.56 -6.40
CA ALA A 166 14.37 2.71 -6.17
C ALA A 166 15.22 2.19 -7.33
N SER A 167 14.80 1.11 -7.98
CA SER A 167 15.48 0.58 -9.18
C SER A 167 15.41 1.50 -10.41
N LEU A 168 14.54 2.51 -10.40
CA LEU A 168 14.38 3.47 -11.49
C LEU A 168 15.08 4.80 -11.19
N VAL A 169 15.32 5.12 -9.92
CA VAL A 169 16.01 6.36 -9.53
C VAL A 169 17.44 6.30 -10.05
N SER A 170 17.86 7.32 -10.80
CA SER A 170 19.20 7.37 -11.37
C SER A 170 20.26 7.32 -10.26
N PRO A 171 21.33 6.50 -10.37
CA PRO A 171 22.39 6.39 -9.38
C PRO A 171 23.31 7.62 -9.28
N SER A 172 22.96 8.73 -9.96
CA SER A 172 23.73 9.97 -9.90
C SER A 172 23.33 10.78 -8.66
N GLY A 173 24.14 10.63 -7.60
CA GLY A 173 24.02 11.36 -6.33
C GLY A 173 23.45 10.50 -5.18
N ASP A 174 23.76 10.89 -3.95
CA ASP A 174 23.28 10.19 -2.75
C ASP A 174 21.75 10.23 -2.66
N LEU A 175 21.17 9.04 -2.46
CA LEU A 175 19.72 8.85 -2.35
C LEU A 175 19.14 9.65 -1.16
N GLU A 176 19.96 9.92 -0.13
CA GLU A 176 19.59 10.74 1.04
C GLU A 176 19.40 12.22 0.69
N GLU A 177 20.28 12.81 -0.12
CA GLU A 177 20.18 14.23 -0.50
C GLU A 177 18.99 14.51 -1.44
N ARG A 178 18.67 13.57 -2.32
CA ARG A 178 17.63 13.77 -3.36
C ARG A 178 16.28 13.17 -2.98
N GLY A 179 16.28 12.08 -2.21
CA GLY A 179 15.08 11.33 -1.85
C GLY A 179 14.31 11.94 -0.68
N GLY A 180 15.00 12.43 0.35
CA GLY A 180 14.37 12.96 1.58
C GLY A 180 13.42 14.14 1.32
N PRO A 181 13.84 15.21 0.61
CA PRO A 181 12.96 16.35 0.32
C PRO A 181 11.81 16.02 -0.65
N ALA A 182 12.03 15.08 -1.56
CA ALA A 182 11.02 14.69 -2.55
C ALA A 182 9.94 13.74 -1.98
N LEU A 183 10.33 12.92 -0.99
CA LEU A 183 9.45 12.00 -0.26
C LEU A 183 9.53 12.27 1.25
N PRO A 184 8.84 13.31 1.75
CA PRO A 184 8.90 13.69 3.17
C PRO A 184 8.28 12.64 4.11
N ASP A 185 7.41 11.77 3.59
CA ASP A 185 6.82 10.66 4.35
C ASP A 185 6.90 9.34 3.56
N PRO A 186 8.06 8.66 3.56
CA PRO A 186 8.21 7.39 2.86
C PRO A 186 7.29 6.30 3.41
N ALA A 187 7.05 6.28 4.73
CA ALA A 187 6.18 5.29 5.35
C ALA A 187 4.74 5.44 4.85
N GLY A 188 4.18 6.66 4.90
CA GLY A 188 2.84 6.94 4.38
C GLY A 188 2.73 6.74 2.87
N VAL A 189 3.80 6.94 2.11
CA VAL A 189 3.79 6.73 0.65
C VAL A 189 3.85 5.24 0.28
N PHE A 190 4.78 4.46 0.84
CA PHE A 190 4.97 3.06 0.45
C PHE A 190 4.05 2.07 1.18
N TYR A 191 3.57 2.42 2.38
CA TYR A 191 2.75 1.55 3.23
C TYR A 191 1.31 2.02 3.44
N PHE A 192 0.83 2.98 2.63
CA PHE A 192 -0.51 3.60 2.77
C PHE A 192 -1.64 2.60 3.03
N TYR A 193 -1.64 1.45 2.34
CA TYR A 193 -2.67 0.41 2.48
C TYR A 193 -2.19 -0.86 3.19
N SER A 194 -0.90 -0.99 3.49
CA SER A 194 -0.29 -2.27 3.87
C SER A 194 0.55 -2.21 5.14
N LEU A 195 0.57 -1.09 5.86
CA LEU A 195 1.36 -0.96 7.09
C LEU A 195 1.02 -2.04 8.12
N ALA A 196 -0.27 -2.33 8.31
CA ALA A 196 -0.73 -3.38 9.21
C ALA A 196 -0.28 -4.79 8.80
N ALA A 197 0.00 -5.00 7.51
CA ALA A 197 0.48 -6.26 6.96
C ALA A 197 2.02 -6.40 6.99
N LEU A 198 2.73 -5.44 7.59
CA LEU A 198 4.16 -5.57 7.82
C LEU A 198 4.45 -6.87 8.61
N PRO A 199 5.52 -7.61 8.26
CA PRO A 199 5.96 -8.74 9.06
C PRO A 199 6.15 -8.33 10.51
N ALA A 200 5.76 -9.20 11.46
CA ALA A 200 5.86 -8.92 12.89
C ALA A 200 7.28 -8.52 13.34
N HIS A 201 8.32 -8.94 12.61
CA HIS A 201 9.70 -8.57 12.90
C HIS A 201 10.10 -7.15 12.46
N LEU A 202 9.26 -6.48 11.67
CA LEU A 202 9.39 -5.08 11.24
C LEU A 202 8.27 -4.19 11.81
N SER A 203 7.23 -4.81 12.38
CA SER A 203 6.19 -4.10 13.12
C SER A 203 6.79 -3.35 14.30
N LEU A 204 6.54 -2.03 14.36
CA LEU A 204 6.91 -1.15 15.46
C LEU A 204 5.96 -1.35 16.65
N SER A 205 5.71 -2.60 17.04
CA SER A 205 4.92 -2.85 18.24
C SER A 205 5.65 -2.21 19.44
N PRO A 206 4.94 -1.48 20.31
CA PRO A 206 5.55 -0.85 21.49
C PRO A 206 6.26 -1.84 22.43
N SER A 207 6.00 -3.14 22.26
CA SER A 207 6.54 -4.25 23.04
C SER A 207 7.97 -4.66 22.69
N ARG A 208 8.63 -4.08 21.67
CA ARG A 208 10.06 -4.27 21.48
C ARG A 208 10.85 -3.41 22.46
N LYS A 209 11.26 -3.99 23.58
CA LYS A 209 12.43 -3.49 24.33
C LYS A 209 13.59 -3.36 23.34
N PRO A 210 14.35 -2.24 23.37
CA PRO A 210 15.55 -2.12 22.55
C PRO A 210 16.44 -3.34 22.82
N ARG A 211 16.85 -4.03 21.77
CA ARG A 211 17.79 -5.14 21.85
C ARG A 211 19.03 -4.57 22.52
N ALA A 212 19.34 -5.03 23.73
CA ALA A 212 20.53 -4.61 24.46
C ALA A 212 21.72 -4.72 23.51
N GLU A 213 22.50 -3.65 23.40
CA GLU A 213 23.75 -3.64 22.66
C GLU A 213 24.62 -4.78 23.20
N GLU A 214 24.75 -5.84 22.41
CA GLU A 214 25.73 -6.89 22.65
C GLU A 214 27.09 -6.24 22.39
N LYS A 215 27.68 -5.71 23.47
CA LYS A 215 29.06 -5.25 23.47
C LYS A 215 29.92 -6.42 23.01
N SER A 216 30.36 -6.39 21.76
CA SER A 216 31.41 -7.27 21.27
C SER A 216 32.69 -6.92 22.05
N SER A 217 32.94 -7.65 23.14
CA SER A 217 34.27 -7.74 23.71
C SER A 217 35.13 -8.57 22.76
N VAL A 218 35.69 -7.90 21.75
CA VAL A 218 36.87 -8.43 21.07
C VAL A 218 38.02 -8.24 22.05
N SER A 219 38.54 -9.36 22.53
CA SER A 219 39.81 -9.48 23.24
C SER A 219 40.95 -9.50 22.24
#